data_AF-A0A2D4J3P6-F1
#
_entry.id   AF-A0A2D4J3P6-F1
#
_cell.length_a   1.000
_cell.length_b   1.000
_cell.length_c   1.000
_cell.angle_alpha   90.00
_cell.angle_beta   90.00
_cell.angle_gamma   90.00
#
_symmetry.space_group_name_H-M   'P 1'
#
loop_
_entity.id
_entity.type
_entity.pdbx_description
1 polymer ?
#
loop_
_entity_poly.entity_id
_entity_poly.type
_entity_poly.pdbx_seq_one_letter_code
_entity_poly.pdbx_strand_id
1 'polypeptide(L)'
;MRLAGPLRVVVIVLTAGLTWILVSVLLGTQSSFSRLQQFLLNSPENTPATEPRQKKYKCSLPQPCPEHSFAFRMSSGAANVIGPKICLEDKMLMSSMKDNVGRGLNIALVNGVNGDLIDAKSFDMWAGDVNELLKFIRSLHEGT
;
A
#
# COMPACT_ATOMS: atom_id res chain seq x y z
N MET A 1 -56.14 15.77 -28.19
CA MET A 1 -55.29 15.95 -26.99
C MET A 1 -53.84 16.10 -27.43
N ARG A 2 -53.25 17.31 -27.32
CA ARG A 2 -51.88 17.57 -27.82
C ARG A 2 -50.85 17.07 -26.80
N LEU A 3 -50.71 15.75 -26.71
CA LEU A 3 -49.77 15.04 -25.84
C LEU A 3 -48.28 15.31 -26.19
N ALA A 4 -48.04 15.97 -27.33
CA ALA A 4 -46.70 16.33 -27.79
C ALA A 4 -46.03 17.46 -26.96
N GLY A 5 -46.82 18.33 -26.32
CA GLY A 5 -46.29 19.41 -25.48
C GLY A 5 -45.60 18.91 -24.21
N PRO A 6 -46.30 18.21 -23.30
CA PRO A 6 -45.71 17.74 -22.05
C PRO A 6 -44.60 16.69 -22.29
N LEU A 7 -44.74 15.84 -23.30
CA LEU A 7 -43.71 14.84 -23.63
C LEU A 7 -42.39 15.50 -24.06
N ARG A 8 -42.43 16.59 -24.82
CA ARG A 8 -41.22 17.33 -25.21
C ARG A 8 -40.54 18.01 -24.02
N VAL A 9 -41.32 18.53 -23.07
CA VAL A 9 -40.79 19.13 -21.85
C VAL A 9 -40.08 18.07 -21.01
N VAL A 10 -40.67 16.89 -20.85
CA VAL A 10 -40.06 15.78 -20.11
C VAL A 10 -38.74 15.34 -20.76
N VAL A 11 -38.71 15.21 -22.09
CA VAL A 11 -37.48 14.83 -22.81
C VAL A 11 -36.37 15.87 -22.62
N ILE A 12 -36.69 17.18 -22.69
CA ILE A 12 -35.71 18.25 -22.50
C ILE A 12 -35.16 18.27 -21.07
N VAL A 13 -35.99 18.02 -20.06
CA VAL A 13 -35.55 17.96 -18.66
C VAL A 13 -34.63 16.76 -18.43
N LEU A 14 -34.96 15.60 -18.99
CA LEU A 14 -34.15 14.40 -18.85
C LEU A 14 -32.79 14.54 -19.54
N THR A 15 -32.74 15.12 -20.74
CA THR A 15 -31.47 15.31 -21.45
C THR A 15 -30.59 16.35 -20.74
N ALA A 16 -31.16 17.44 -20.25
CA ALA A 16 -30.42 18.45 -19.48
C ALA A 16 -29.89 17.89 -18.14
N GLY A 17 -30.68 17.05 -17.45
CA GLY A 17 -30.24 16.38 -16.23
C GLY A 17 -29.10 15.39 -16.48
N LEU A 18 -29.21 14.57 -17.52
CA LEU A 18 -28.17 13.62 -17.91
C LEU A 18 -26.87 14.31 -18.31
N THR A 19 -26.94 15.38 -19.10
CA THR A 19 -25.74 16.14 -19.49
C THR A 19 -25.07 16.79 -18.26
N TRP A 20 -25.84 17.32 -17.32
CA TRP A 20 -25.30 17.87 -16.07
C TRP A 20 -24.59 16.81 -15.22
N ILE A 21 -25.16 15.61 -15.12
CA ILE A 21 -24.55 14.48 -14.39
C ILE A 21 -23.27 14.02 -15.07
N LEU A 22 -23.27 13.85 -16.40
CA LEU A 22 -22.07 13.47 -17.15
C LEU A 22 -20.94 14.50 -17.00
N VAL A 23 -21.27 15.79 -17.11
CA VAL A 23 -20.30 16.89 -16.94
C VAL A 23 -19.74 16.90 -15.52
N SER A 24 -20.57 16.74 -14.49
CA SER A 24 -20.12 16.73 -13.09
C SER A 24 -19.24 15.53 -12.74
N VAL A 25 -19.48 14.36 -13.34
CA VAL A 25 -18.65 13.16 -13.20
C VAL A 25 -17.31 13.33 -13.94
N LEU A 26 -17.34 13.84 -15.17
CA LEU A 26 -16.14 14.09 -15.99
C LEU A 26 -15.23 15.19 -15.41
N LEU A 27 -15.81 16.25 -14.83
CA LEU A 27 -15.04 17.30 -14.14
C LEU A 27 -14.67 16.93 -12.69
N GLY A 28 -14.94 15.70 -12.24
CA GLY A 28 -14.47 15.22 -10.94
C GLY A 28 -15.07 16.01 -9.76
N THR A 29 -16.39 16.12 -9.68
CA THR A 29 -17.08 16.77 -8.54
C THR A 29 -17.05 15.88 -7.28
N GLN A 30 -15.87 15.77 -6.66
CA GLN A 30 -15.70 15.30 -5.28
C GLN A 30 -16.00 16.43 -4.26
N SER A 31 -16.29 17.65 -4.74
CA SER A 31 -16.32 18.87 -3.93
C SER A 31 -17.68 19.20 -3.29
N SER A 32 -18.79 18.66 -3.81
CA SER A 32 -20.14 19.03 -3.36
C SER A 32 -20.63 18.20 -2.15
N PHE A 33 -20.35 16.91 -2.11
CA PHE A 33 -20.80 16.04 -1.00
C PHE A 33 -20.03 16.30 0.30
N SER A 34 -18.73 16.62 0.17
CA SER A 34 -17.83 16.92 1.29
C SER A 34 -18.24 18.17 2.07
N ARG A 35 -18.77 19.20 1.40
CA ARG A 35 -19.20 20.45 2.04
C ARG A 35 -20.46 20.28 2.89
N LEU A 36 -21.42 19.46 2.45
CA LEU A 36 -22.64 19.21 3.23
C LEU A 36 -22.31 18.40 4.50
N GLN A 37 -21.36 17.46 4.40
CA GLN A 37 -20.84 16.70 5.54
C GLN A 37 -20.09 17.60 6.54
N GLN A 38 -19.33 18.59 6.05
CA GLN A 38 -18.63 19.57 6.90
C GLN A 38 -19.56 20.53 7.63
N PHE A 39 -20.73 20.88 7.06
CA PHE A 39 -21.68 21.77 7.73
C PHE A 39 -22.55 21.06 8.78
N LEU A 40 -22.84 19.77 8.63
CA LEU A 40 -23.69 19.02 9.58
C LEU A 40 -22.92 18.43 10.78
N LEU A 41 -21.59 18.31 10.70
CA LEU A 41 -20.75 17.70 11.74
C LEU A 41 -19.94 18.70 12.57
N ASN A 42 -19.96 20.00 12.25
CA ASN A 42 -19.21 21.01 12.99
C ASN A 42 -20.00 21.54 14.19
N SER A 43 -20.01 20.76 15.27
CA SER A 43 -20.23 21.27 16.62
C SER A 43 -18.98 22.04 17.08
N PRO A 44 -19.08 23.25 17.68
CA PRO A 44 -17.93 24.06 18.04
C PRO A 44 -17.47 23.69 19.46
N GLU A 45 -16.92 22.50 19.65
CA GLU A 45 -16.04 22.25 20.79
C GLU A 45 -15.21 21.01 20.48
N ASN A 46 -13.89 21.21 20.35
CA ASN A 46 -12.84 20.39 20.93
C ASN A 46 -11.52 20.74 20.22
N THR A 47 -10.64 21.37 21.00
CA THR A 47 -9.20 21.13 21.13
C THR A 47 -8.55 20.34 19.99
N PRO A 48 -7.40 20.77 19.42
CA PRO A 48 -6.70 19.98 18.40
C PRO A 48 -6.41 18.59 18.95
N ALA A 49 -7.27 17.63 18.60
CA ALA A 49 -7.07 16.23 18.84
C ALA A 49 -5.87 15.87 17.97
N THR A 50 -4.69 15.97 18.58
CA THR A 50 -3.54 15.23 18.11
C THR A 50 -4.01 13.80 18.09
N GLU A 51 -4.33 13.26 16.92
CA GLU A 51 -4.49 11.83 16.73
C GLU A 51 -3.38 11.17 17.54
N PRO A 52 -3.69 10.27 18.49
CA PRO A 52 -2.64 9.62 19.25
C PRO A 52 -1.76 8.96 18.21
N ARG A 53 -0.54 9.50 18.01
CA ARG A 53 0.44 8.97 17.06
C ARG A 53 0.48 7.49 17.36
N GLN A 54 -0.12 6.68 16.48
CA GLN A 54 -0.24 5.26 16.71
C GLN A 54 1.18 4.79 17.01
N LYS A 55 1.42 4.30 18.23
CA LYS A 55 2.76 3.88 18.66
C LYS A 55 3.18 2.80 17.66
N LYS A 56 4.08 3.15 16.74
CA LYS A 56 4.58 2.22 15.76
C LYS A 56 5.50 1.27 16.51
N TYR A 57 5.17 -0.02 16.47
CA TYR A 57 6.04 -1.07 17.00
C TYR A 57 7.16 -1.37 16.00
N LYS A 58 8.06 -2.30 16.36
CA LYS A 58 9.19 -2.71 15.52
C LYS A 58 8.74 -3.01 14.09
N CYS A 59 9.53 -2.60 13.10
CA CYS A 59 9.25 -2.65 11.67
C CYS A 59 7.93 -1.97 11.26
N SER A 60 7.45 -1.00 12.06
CA SER A 60 6.15 -0.35 11.88
C SER A 60 4.98 -1.35 11.84
N LEU A 61 5.03 -2.37 12.69
CA LEU A 61 3.92 -3.29 12.89
C LEU A 61 2.75 -2.60 13.63
N PRO A 62 1.49 -3.02 13.35
CA PRO A 62 0.30 -2.44 13.98
C PRO A 62 0.12 -2.90 15.43
N GLN A 63 0.71 -4.04 15.80
CA GLN A 63 0.60 -4.66 17.11
C GLN A 63 1.99 -5.14 17.58
N PRO A 64 2.22 -5.24 18.89
CA PRO A 64 3.46 -5.78 19.42
C PRO A 64 3.54 -7.29 19.18
N CYS A 65 4.75 -7.80 18.99
CA CYS A 65 5.01 -9.23 18.90
C CYS A 65 5.00 -9.86 20.31
N PRO A 66 4.58 -11.13 20.45
CA PRO A 66 4.70 -11.88 21.70
C PRO A 66 6.14 -12.04 22.18
N GLU A 67 6.31 -12.38 23.46
CA GLU A 67 7.63 -12.73 24.01
C GLU A 67 8.29 -13.88 23.23
N HIS A 68 9.62 -13.85 23.12
CA HIS A 68 10.42 -14.84 22.37
C HIS A 68 10.08 -14.99 20.89
N SER A 69 9.57 -13.92 20.24
CA SER A 69 9.31 -13.89 18.80
C SER A 69 10.03 -12.72 18.13
N PHE A 70 10.32 -12.88 16.84
CA PHE A 70 10.91 -11.82 16.03
C PHE A 70 9.83 -11.03 15.28
N ALA A 71 9.89 -9.71 15.37
CA ALA A 71 9.11 -8.78 14.59
C ALA A 71 9.71 -8.64 13.19
N PHE A 72 8.95 -9.00 12.15
CA PHE A 72 9.37 -8.77 10.78
C PHE A 72 8.25 -8.12 9.95
N ARG A 73 8.65 -7.35 8.94
CA ARG A 73 7.74 -6.82 7.93
C ARG A 73 8.38 -6.93 6.56
N MET A 74 7.62 -7.46 5.62
CA MET A 74 8.02 -7.56 4.22
C MET A 74 6.99 -6.85 3.33
N SER A 75 7.48 -6.15 2.32
CA SER A 75 6.65 -5.57 1.27
C SER A 75 7.31 -5.80 -0.07
N SER A 76 6.53 -6.25 -1.06
CA SER A 76 7.00 -6.36 -2.44
C SER A 76 7.33 -4.98 -3.02
N GLY A 77 8.06 -4.98 -4.14
CA GLY A 77 8.24 -3.77 -4.93
C GLY A 77 6.94 -3.30 -5.59
N ALA A 78 6.96 -2.06 -6.09
CA ALA A 78 5.91 -1.51 -6.94
C ALA A 78 6.46 -1.29 -8.35
N ALA A 79 5.92 -2.07 -9.30
CA ALA A 79 6.42 -2.17 -10.67
C ALA A 79 7.94 -2.41 -10.68
N ASN A 80 8.67 -1.61 -11.44
CA ASN A 80 10.13 -1.63 -11.56
C ASN A 80 10.80 -0.38 -10.95
N VAL A 81 10.05 0.48 -10.27
CA VAL A 81 10.52 1.78 -9.77
C VAL A 81 10.80 1.77 -8.27
N ILE A 82 10.01 1.02 -7.50
CA ILE A 82 10.18 0.89 -6.05
C ILE A 82 10.54 -0.56 -5.77
N GLY A 83 11.75 -0.82 -5.32
CA GLY A 83 12.18 -2.13 -4.85
C GLY A 83 11.47 -2.59 -3.57
N PRO A 84 11.53 -3.90 -3.27
CA PRO A 84 10.94 -4.48 -2.06
C PRO A 84 11.63 -3.98 -0.79
N LYS A 85 10.98 -4.21 0.36
CA LYS A 85 11.53 -3.93 1.69
C LYS A 85 11.38 -5.14 2.59
N ILE A 86 12.44 -5.49 3.29
CA ILE A 86 12.47 -6.55 4.31
C ILE A 86 13.09 -5.96 5.58
N CYS A 87 12.33 -5.98 6.68
CA CYS A 87 12.74 -5.52 8.00
C CYS A 87 12.58 -6.64 9.01
N LEU A 88 13.56 -6.81 9.90
CA LEU A 88 13.55 -7.75 11.02
C LEU A 88 14.07 -7.03 12.26
N GLU A 89 13.34 -7.08 13.38
CA GLU A 89 13.74 -6.46 14.65
C GLU A 89 14.17 -4.99 14.52
N ASP A 90 13.39 -4.19 13.78
CA ASP A 90 13.70 -2.79 13.40
C ASP A 90 14.95 -2.59 12.53
N LYS A 91 15.66 -3.66 12.17
CA LYS A 91 16.78 -3.63 11.24
C LYS A 91 16.25 -3.79 9.82
N MET A 92 16.46 -2.77 8.99
CA MET A 92 16.21 -2.85 7.55
C MET A 92 17.27 -3.75 6.91
N LEU A 93 16.88 -4.97 6.51
CA LEU A 93 17.75 -5.97 5.89
C LEU A 93 17.90 -5.70 4.39
N MET A 94 16.78 -5.52 3.70
CA MET A 94 16.75 -5.23 2.27
C MET A 94 15.83 -4.04 1.99
N SER A 95 16.29 -3.10 1.17
CA SER A 95 15.44 -2.00 0.67
C SER A 95 16.08 -1.28 -0.51
N SER A 96 15.29 -0.55 -1.29
CA SER A 96 15.79 0.36 -2.32
C SER A 96 16.75 1.43 -1.77
N MET A 97 16.60 1.83 -0.50
CA MET A 97 17.48 2.80 0.15
C MET A 97 18.85 2.20 0.53
N LYS A 98 18.94 0.87 0.66
CA LYS A 98 20.18 0.14 0.94
C LYS A 98 20.88 -0.33 -0.32
N ASP A 99 20.27 -0.12 -1.49
CA ASP A 99 20.81 -0.51 -2.80
C ASP A 99 21.18 -2.01 -2.89
N ASN A 100 20.45 -2.86 -2.17
CA ASN A 100 20.68 -4.31 -2.11
C ASN A 100 19.47 -5.12 -2.56
N VAL A 101 18.63 -4.53 -3.42
CA VAL A 101 17.44 -5.15 -3.98
C VAL A 101 17.48 -5.10 -5.50
N GLY A 102 16.90 -6.11 -6.15
CA GLY A 102 16.89 -6.25 -7.61
C GLY A 102 15.56 -6.73 -8.16
N ARG A 103 15.49 -6.79 -9.51
CA ARG A 103 14.37 -7.42 -10.22
C ARG A 103 14.30 -8.92 -9.86
N GLY A 104 13.09 -9.45 -9.76
CA GLY A 104 12.86 -10.86 -9.45
C GLY A 104 12.73 -11.13 -7.95
N LEU A 105 13.38 -12.19 -7.48
CA LEU A 105 13.26 -12.69 -6.11
C LEU A 105 14.34 -12.09 -5.21
N ASN A 106 13.96 -11.56 -4.05
CA ASN A 106 14.89 -10.96 -3.09
C ASN A 106 14.80 -11.75 -1.78
N ILE A 107 15.94 -12.26 -1.30
CA ILE A 107 16.01 -13.16 -0.14
C ILE A 107 17.00 -12.59 0.87
N ALA A 108 16.56 -12.46 2.13
CA ALA A 108 17.40 -12.17 3.27
C ALA A 108 17.45 -13.42 4.17
N LEU A 109 18.66 -13.90 4.42
CA LEU A 109 18.96 -15.06 5.23
C LEU A 109 19.40 -14.60 6.61
N VAL A 110 18.78 -15.10 7.67
CA VAL A 110 18.99 -14.62 9.04
C VAL A 110 19.23 -15.79 9.98
N ASN A 111 19.98 -15.60 11.04
CA ASN A 111 20.17 -16.65 12.03
C ASN A 111 18.91 -16.79 12.90
N GLY A 112 18.36 -18.00 13.00
CA GLY A 112 17.10 -18.26 13.72
C GLY A 112 17.17 -18.10 15.23
N VAL A 113 18.36 -17.96 15.82
CA VAL A 113 18.56 -17.82 17.28
C VAL A 113 18.70 -16.35 17.68
N ASN A 114 19.54 -15.58 16.97
CA ASN A 114 19.81 -14.18 17.32
C ASN A 114 19.17 -13.15 16.38
N GLY A 115 18.63 -13.58 15.24
CA GLY A 115 18.02 -12.70 14.23
C GLY A 115 19.02 -11.86 13.43
N ASP A 116 20.31 -12.18 13.46
CA ASP A 116 21.32 -11.44 12.69
C ASP A 116 21.36 -11.86 11.22
N LEU A 117 21.63 -10.90 10.34
CA LEU A 117 21.71 -11.12 8.91
C LEU A 117 22.96 -11.94 8.57
N ILE A 118 22.77 -13.07 7.90
CA ILE A 118 23.84 -13.91 7.37
C ILE A 118 24.15 -13.51 5.93
N ASP A 119 23.12 -13.38 5.09
CA ASP A 119 23.28 -13.04 3.68
C ASP A 119 22.03 -12.34 3.13
N ALA A 120 22.18 -11.51 2.11
CA ALA A 120 21.07 -10.87 1.42
C ALA A 120 21.37 -10.82 -0.08
N LYS A 121 20.55 -11.49 -0.88
CA LYS A 121 20.76 -11.61 -2.32
C LYS A 121 19.47 -11.39 -3.10
N SER A 122 19.62 -10.87 -4.31
CA SER A 122 18.56 -10.75 -5.29
C SER A 122 18.87 -11.64 -6.50
N PHE A 123 17.84 -12.26 -7.04
CA PHE A 123 17.92 -13.20 -8.16
C PHE A 123 16.92 -12.76 -9.23
N ASP A 124 17.43 -12.45 -10.43
CA ASP A 124 16.59 -12.03 -11.54
C ASP A 124 15.88 -13.21 -12.19
N MET A 125 14.58 -13.36 -11.88
CA MET A 125 13.74 -14.43 -12.43
C MET A 125 13.22 -14.14 -13.85
N TRP A 126 13.55 -12.98 -14.43
CA TRP A 126 13.14 -12.61 -15.78
C TRP A 126 14.22 -12.93 -16.82
N ALA A 127 15.44 -12.46 -16.60
CA ALA A 127 16.57 -12.62 -17.53
C ALA A 127 17.80 -13.27 -16.90
N GLY A 128 17.77 -13.60 -15.61
CA GLY A 128 18.88 -14.22 -14.90
C GLY A 128 18.89 -15.75 -14.99
N ASP A 129 20.00 -16.35 -14.56
CA ASP A 129 20.15 -17.81 -14.50
C ASP A 129 19.53 -18.38 -13.23
N VAL A 130 18.52 -19.23 -13.38
CA VAL A 130 17.83 -19.92 -12.28
C VAL A 130 18.78 -20.84 -11.50
N ASN A 131 19.88 -21.30 -12.11
CA ASN A 131 20.85 -22.15 -11.43
C ASN A 131 21.56 -21.45 -10.26
N GLU A 132 21.70 -20.12 -10.30
CA GLU A 132 22.26 -19.35 -9.18
C GLU A 132 21.37 -19.42 -7.94
N LEU A 133 20.05 -19.28 -8.13
CA LEU A 133 19.06 -19.45 -7.06
C LEU A 133 19.09 -20.88 -6.51
N LEU A 134 19.14 -21.89 -7.38
CA LEU A 134 19.17 -23.29 -6.95
C LEU A 134 20.43 -23.62 -6.15
N LYS A 135 21.59 -23.09 -6.55
CA LYS A 135 22.83 -23.23 -5.78
C LYS A 135 22.71 -22.58 -4.40
N PHE A 136 22.13 -21.38 -4.35
CA PHE A 136 21.92 -20.65 -3.09
C PHE A 136 20.99 -21.40 -2.12
N ILE A 137 19.84 -21.88 -2.59
CA ILE A 137 18.87 -22.59 -1.73
C ILE A 137 19.45 -23.92 -1.24
N ARG A 138 20.17 -24.66 -2.09
CA ARG A 138 20.78 -25.93 -1.71
C ARG A 138 21.92 -25.80 -0.70
N SER A 139 22.55 -24.63 -0.59
CA SER A 139 23.61 -24.36 0.40
C SER A 139 23.10 -23.86 1.75
N LEU A 140 21.77 -23.73 1.93
CA LEU A 140 21.21 -23.30 3.21
C LEU A 140 21.38 -24.39 4.27
N HIS A 141 21.75 -23.98 5.48
CA HIS A 141 21.94 -24.87 6.62
C HIS A 141 20.71 -24.84 7.53
N GLU A 142 20.52 -25.87 8.35
CA GLU A 142 19.48 -25.87 9.38
C GLU A 142 19.77 -24.81 10.46
N GLY A 143 18.73 -24.15 10.98
CA GLY A 143 18.87 -23.06 11.96
C GLY A 143 19.06 -21.66 11.33
N THR A 144 18.90 -21.58 10.01
CA THR A 144 18.80 -20.33 9.25
C THR A 144 17.36 -19.94 8.93
#